data_AF-A0AAD8FLI6-F1
#
_entry.id   AF-A0AAD8FLI6-F1
#
_cell.length_a   1.000
_cell.length_b   1.000
_cell.length_c   1.000
_cell.angle_alpha   90.00
_cell.angle_beta   90.00
_cell.angle_gamma   90.00
#
_symmetry.space_group_name_H-M   'P 1'
#
loop_
_entity.id
_entity.type
_entity.pdbx_description
1 polymer ?
#
loop_
_entity_poly.entity_id
_entity_poly.type
_entity_poly.pdbx_seq_one_letter_code
_entity_poly.pdbx_strand_id
1 'polypeptide(L)'
;MGNLELVFILGLASITHIFCQETCVTFQSGVFSSNKMTTTRGFMHCEISLPCPQTDVLKVMALEIYSIPSARLARLDETQKVDITGLASTLDMGGIGSIKRNGTSTFSLQFNTETLKNGDTFQCRAVVRSKGNKVVNITVETSLELPTVCATEPTPIKAPVSELKDLIMDVNPLDYDRHQYYLSDIRGLSSDKANKFCESQGGYLVEINNEEEFVAIVNFLKEKNIDDYASVYIGGTDAAEESKWVFQHSNNEVEYFKWDTGEPNNLGGEDCMVLRNIPSGIAMNDISCKGKLGAPMFMCEFDLAGNA
;
A
#
# COMPACT_ATOMS: atom_id res chain seq x y z
N MET A 1 37.01 -11.55 26.11
CA MET A 1 36.73 -11.43 27.57
C MET A 1 36.40 -9.99 27.85
N GLY A 2 35.20 -9.72 28.36
CA GLY A 2 34.74 -8.37 28.71
C GLY A 2 33.21 -8.32 28.68
N ASN A 3 32.58 -8.81 29.75
CA ASN A 3 31.17 -8.53 30.03
C ASN A 3 31.02 -7.06 30.45
N LEU A 4 29.91 -6.45 30.05
CA LEU A 4 29.27 -5.40 30.84
C LEU A 4 27.77 -5.70 30.89
N GLU A 5 27.27 -6.01 32.09
CA GLU A 5 25.85 -6.02 32.40
C GLU A 5 25.37 -4.58 32.70
N LEU A 6 24.10 -4.29 32.41
CA LEU A 6 23.29 -3.47 33.30
C LEU A 6 21.80 -3.86 33.23
N VAL A 7 21.17 -3.86 34.40
CA VAL A 7 19.93 -4.51 34.82
C VAL A 7 18.80 -3.48 35.01
N PHE A 8 17.62 -3.78 34.44
CA PHE A 8 16.19 -3.59 34.83
C PHE A 8 15.66 -2.31 35.52
N ILE A 9 14.44 -1.87 35.11
CA ILE A 9 13.17 -1.96 35.91
C ILE A 9 11.96 -2.19 34.99
N LEU A 10 11.05 -3.04 35.47
CA LEU A 10 9.87 -3.65 34.87
C LEU A 10 8.68 -2.71 34.67
N GLY A 11 7.94 -2.95 33.58
CA GLY A 11 6.49 -2.84 33.54
C GLY A 11 5.90 -4.20 33.20
N LEU A 12 5.82 -5.10 34.19
CA LEU A 12 4.97 -6.29 34.11
C LEU A 12 3.51 -5.82 34.19
N ALA A 13 2.82 -5.79 33.04
CA ALA A 13 1.41 -6.12 33.05
C ALA A 13 1.33 -7.64 32.89
N SER A 14 1.08 -8.32 34.01
CA SER A 14 0.72 -9.74 34.01
C SER A 14 -0.62 -9.89 33.31
N ILE A 15 -0.62 -10.32 32.05
CA ILE A 15 -1.75 -11.05 31.47
C ILE A 15 -1.21 -12.37 30.97
N THR A 16 -1.40 -13.40 31.78
CA THR A 16 -1.44 -14.77 31.32
C THR A 16 -2.51 -14.90 30.25
N HIS A 17 -2.12 -14.94 28.98
CA HIS A 17 -2.85 -15.73 27.98
C HIS A 17 -1.84 -16.44 27.09
N ILE A 18 -1.37 -17.60 27.57
CA ILE A 18 -1.16 -18.72 26.65
C ILE A 18 -2.55 -19.04 26.10
N PHE A 19 -2.85 -18.47 24.94
CA PHE A 19 -3.82 -18.99 24.00
C PHE A 19 -3.25 -18.79 22.61
N CYS A 20 -2.37 -19.70 22.18
CA CYS A 20 -2.34 -20.08 20.77
C CYS A 20 -3.68 -20.77 20.45
N GLN A 21 -4.75 -20.00 20.38
CA GLN A 21 -5.76 -20.30 19.40
C GLN A 21 -5.33 -19.50 18.18
N GLU A 22 -4.54 -20.12 17.30
CA GLU A 22 -4.24 -19.58 15.97
C GLU A 22 -5.57 -19.35 15.25
N THR A 23 -6.13 -18.16 15.41
CA THR A 23 -7.27 -17.73 14.61
C THR A 23 -6.75 -17.54 13.20
N CYS A 24 -7.48 -18.05 12.22
CA CYS A 24 -7.14 -17.84 10.82
C CYS A 24 -7.36 -16.39 10.36
N VAL A 25 -7.87 -15.54 11.25
CA VAL A 25 -8.05 -14.10 11.07
C VAL A 25 -6.97 -13.37 11.84
N THR A 26 -6.32 -12.41 11.21
CA THR A 26 -5.37 -11.49 11.85
C THR A 26 -5.84 -10.06 11.63
N PHE A 27 -5.47 -9.19 12.57
CA PHE A 27 -5.78 -7.78 12.49
C PHE A 27 -4.63 -6.94 12.99
N GLN A 28 -4.13 -6.05 12.12
CA GLN A 28 -3.04 -5.14 12.41
C GLN A 28 -3.54 -3.72 12.27
N SER A 29 -3.08 -2.84 13.14
CA SER A 29 -3.30 -1.41 13.02
C SER A 29 -2.06 -0.67 13.49
N GLY A 30 -1.91 0.56 13.02
CA GLY A 30 -0.78 1.39 13.41
C GLY A 30 -0.84 2.74 12.74
N VAL A 31 0.20 3.52 13.01
CA VAL A 31 0.40 4.82 12.38
C VAL A 31 1.75 4.88 11.71
N PHE A 32 1.78 5.56 10.57
CA PHE A 32 3.01 5.91 9.89
C PHE A 32 3.06 7.43 9.75
N SER A 33 4.21 7.97 10.10
CA SER A 33 4.55 9.37 9.90
C SER A 33 5.88 9.41 9.17
N SER A 34 5.98 10.28 8.17
CA SER A 34 7.24 10.55 7.47
C SER A 34 7.51 12.04 7.60
N ASN A 35 8.80 12.40 7.75
CA ASN A 35 9.25 13.80 7.74
C ASN A 35 8.82 14.57 6.48
N LYS A 36 8.36 13.85 5.45
CA LYS A 36 7.89 14.40 4.17
C LYS A 36 6.35 14.37 4.00
N MET A 37 5.59 13.88 5.00
CA MET A 37 4.13 13.96 5.04
C MET A 37 3.70 15.09 5.98
N THR A 38 2.76 15.92 5.52
CA THR A 38 2.20 17.03 6.32
C THR A 38 1.28 16.57 7.44
N THR A 39 0.82 15.31 7.40
CA THR A 39 -0.09 14.71 8.38
C THR A 39 0.31 13.27 8.65
N THR A 40 0.17 12.83 9.91
CA THR A 40 0.33 11.44 10.31
C THR A 40 -0.85 10.62 9.78
N ARG A 41 -0.57 9.45 9.23
CA ARG A 41 -1.57 8.56 8.67
C ARG A 41 -1.65 7.27 9.45
N GLY A 42 -2.85 6.74 9.61
CA GLY A 42 -3.08 5.45 10.22
C GLY A 42 -3.43 4.41 9.17
N PHE A 43 -3.16 3.16 9.49
CA PHE A 43 -3.59 2.01 8.71
C PHE A 43 -4.29 0.98 9.58
N MET A 44 -5.21 0.25 8.97
CA MET A 44 -5.83 -0.96 9.51
C MET A 44 -5.75 -2.03 8.43
N HIS A 45 -5.35 -3.24 8.79
CA HIS A 45 -5.21 -4.38 7.89
C HIS A 45 -5.85 -5.61 8.52
N CYS A 46 -6.92 -6.09 7.90
CA CYS A 46 -7.72 -7.25 8.29
C CYS A 46 -7.44 -8.38 7.29
N GLU A 47 -7.02 -9.54 7.77
CA GLU A 47 -6.69 -10.68 6.92
C GLU A 47 -7.41 -11.94 7.43
N ILE A 48 -7.82 -12.81 6.50
CA ILE A 48 -8.19 -14.19 6.78
C ILE A 48 -7.48 -15.16 5.82
N SER A 49 -6.79 -16.15 6.39
CA SER A 49 -6.07 -17.18 5.64
C SER A 49 -6.82 -18.52 5.66
N LEU A 50 -7.14 -19.05 4.47
CA LEU A 50 -7.76 -20.37 4.31
C LEU A 50 -6.73 -21.44 3.92
N PRO A 51 -6.85 -22.67 4.47
CA PRO A 51 -7.96 -23.19 5.28
C PRO A 51 -7.94 -22.68 6.72
N CYS A 52 -9.12 -22.35 7.26
CA CYS A 52 -9.24 -21.95 8.67
C CYS A 52 -9.40 -23.19 9.55
N PRO A 53 -8.42 -23.63 10.35
CA PRO A 53 -8.49 -24.93 11.01
C PRO A 53 -9.59 -25.01 12.09
N GLN A 54 -9.93 -23.86 12.67
CA GLN A 54 -10.89 -23.74 13.77
C GLN A 54 -12.35 -23.75 13.31
N THR A 55 -12.61 -23.59 12.01
CA THR A 55 -13.97 -23.52 11.46
C THR A 55 -14.04 -24.19 10.09
N ASP A 56 -15.15 -24.87 9.79
CA ASP A 56 -15.39 -25.46 8.47
C ASP A 56 -15.71 -24.39 7.40
N VAL A 57 -14.82 -23.42 7.19
CA VAL A 57 -15.01 -22.33 6.24
C VAL A 57 -14.99 -22.86 4.81
N LEU A 58 -16.07 -22.59 4.08
CA LEU A 58 -16.23 -22.92 2.67
C LEU A 58 -16.00 -21.72 1.76
N LYS A 59 -16.35 -20.52 2.22
CA LYS A 59 -16.18 -19.27 1.46
C LYS A 59 -16.11 -18.07 2.42
N VAL A 60 -15.24 -17.11 2.12
CA VAL A 60 -15.28 -15.76 2.70
C VAL A 60 -16.28 -14.92 1.91
N MET A 61 -17.25 -14.32 2.61
CA MET A 61 -18.31 -13.49 2.01
C MET A 61 -18.00 -12.00 2.12
N ALA A 62 -17.34 -11.58 3.20
CA ALA A 62 -16.91 -10.20 3.39
C ALA A 62 -15.82 -10.09 4.46
N LEU A 63 -15.05 -9.01 4.39
CA LEU A 63 -14.23 -8.49 5.47
C LEU A 63 -14.78 -7.13 5.90
N GLU A 64 -14.96 -6.93 7.20
CA GLU A 64 -15.51 -5.71 7.76
C GLU A 64 -14.58 -5.18 8.85
N ILE A 65 -14.42 -3.85 8.89
CA ILE A 65 -13.64 -3.17 9.93
C ILE A 65 -14.59 -2.27 10.72
N TYR A 66 -14.52 -2.36 12.05
CA TYR A 66 -15.34 -1.62 12.99
C TYR A 66 -14.48 -0.76 13.91
N SER A 67 -15.00 0.40 14.30
CA SER A 67 -14.57 1.13 15.50
C SER A 67 -15.48 0.71 16.65
N ILE A 68 -14.87 0.30 17.77
CA ILE A 68 -15.57 -0.09 18.99
C ILE A 68 -15.79 1.16 19.84
N PRO A 69 -17.01 1.38 20.38
CA PRO A 69 -18.09 0.40 20.47
C PRO A 69 -19.13 0.40 19.34
N SER A 70 -19.06 1.24 18.31
CA SER A 70 -20.32 1.70 17.68
C SER A 70 -20.42 1.79 16.16
N ALA A 71 -19.38 1.61 15.35
CA ALA A 71 -19.56 1.83 13.90
C ALA A 71 -18.77 0.86 13.01
N ARG A 72 -19.46 0.25 12.03
CA ARG A 72 -18.81 -0.41 10.90
C ARG A 72 -18.22 0.66 10.00
N LEU A 73 -16.90 0.78 9.96
CA LEU A 73 -16.18 1.78 9.17
C LEU A 73 -16.18 1.43 7.69
N ALA A 74 -15.90 0.17 7.36
CA ALA A 74 -15.93 -0.27 5.98
C ALA A 74 -16.17 -1.77 5.85
N ARG A 75 -16.55 -2.15 4.63
CA ARG A 75 -16.80 -3.53 4.21
C ARG A 75 -16.25 -3.74 2.81
N LEU A 76 -15.48 -4.81 2.65
CA LEU A 76 -15.16 -5.40 1.35
C LEU A 76 -16.02 -6.66 1.18
N ASP A 77 -16.81 -6.72 0.11
CA ASP A 77 -17.64 -7.89 -0.19
C ASP A 77 -17.02 -8.83 -1.24
N GLU A 78 -17.65 -9.99 -1.44
CA GLU A 78 -17.22 -11.01 -2.40
C GLU A 78 -17.26 -10.57 -3.88
N THR A 79 -17.85 -9.40 -4.19
CA THR A 79 -17.80 -8.79 -5.54
C THR A 79 -16.61 -7.86 -5.71
N GLN A 80 -15.69 -7.83 -4.74
CA GLN A 80 -14.57 -6.89 -4.63
C GLN A 80 -15.02 -5.44 -4.46
N LYS A 81 -16.29 -5.20 -4.10
CA LYS A 81 -16.81 -3.86 -3.88
C LYS A 81 -16.53 -3.42 -2.45
N VAL A 82 -16.00 -2.21 -2.33
CA VAL A 82 -15.75 -1.56 -1.04
C VAL A 82 -16.90 -0.60 -0.72
N ASP A 83 -17.50 -0.78 0.45
CA ASP A 83 -18.54 0.06 1.03
C ASP A 83 -18.01 0.69 2.32
N ILE A 84 -17.92 2.02 2.37
CA ILE A 84 -17.40 2.78 3.52
C ILE A 84 -18.59 3.45 4.20
N THR A 85 -18.82 3.12 5.47
CA THR A 85 -19.95 3.62 6.26
C THR A 85 -19.46 4.29 7.54
N GLY A 86 -19.90 5.51 7.81
CA GLY A 86 -19.49 6.25 9.02
C GLY A 86 -18.10 6.87 8.92
N LEU A 87 -17.94 8.06 9.50
CA LEU A 87 -16.65 8.78 9.51
C LEU A 87 -16.08 9.06 8.08
N ALA A 88 -16.98 9.21 7.09
CA ALA A 88 -16.64 9.50 5.69
C ALA A 88 -15.84 10.81 5.48
N SER A 89 -15.74 11.67 6.51
CA SER A 89 -14.88 12.87 6.52
C SER A 89 -13.47 12.62 7.06
N THR A 90 -13.13 11.39 7.46
CA THR A 90 -11.87 11.05 8.18
C THR A 90 -11.06 9.92 7.54
N LEU A 91 -11.71 9.11 6.70
CA LEU A 91 -11.10 8.09 5.84
C LEU A 91 -10.79 8.75 4.48
N ASP A 92 -9.63 9.40 4.38
CA ASP A 92 -9.19 10.16 3.19
C ASP A 92 -8.75 9.24 2.03
N MET A 93 -8.75 7.91 2.23
CA MET A 93 -8.27 6.94 1.25
C MET A 93 -9.16 5.72 1.25
N GLY A 94 -9.59 5.32 0.05
CA GLY A 94 -10.44 4.15 -0.17
C GLY A 94 -9.86 2.88 0.45
N GLY A 95 -10.74 1.95 0.80
CA GLY A 95 -10.31 0.62 1.20
C GLY A 95 -9.83 -0.19 0.01
N ILE A 96 -8.83 -1.04 0.23
CA ILE A 96 -8.25 -1.93 -0.78
C ILE A 96 -8.19 -3.32 -0.20
N GLY A 97 -8.49 -4.34 -0.99
CA GLY A 97 -8.39 -5.71 -0.54
C GLY A 97 -8.92 -6.69 -1.57
N SER A 98 -8.85 -7.97 -1.25
CA SER A 98 -9.37 -9.02 -2.10
C SER A 98 -10.06 -10.12 -1.29
N ILE A 99 -11.20 -10.60 -1.80
CA ILE A 99 -11.85 -11.81 -1.30
C ILE A 99 -11.51 -12.98 -2.22
N LYS A 100 -10.86 -14.01 -1.69
CA LYS A 100 -10.44 -15.19 -2.44
C LYS A 100 -11.25 -16.43 -2.05
N ARG A 101 -11.41 -17.36 -2.99
CA ARG A 101 -12.08 -18.65 -2.76
C ARG A 101 -11.25 -19.59 -1.89
N ASN A 102 -9.93 -19.49 -2.00
CA ASN A 102 -8.90 -20.25 -1.30
C ASN A 102 -7.67 -19.36 -1.08
N GLY A 103 -6.85 -19.66 -0.07
CA GLY A 103 -5.73 -18.81 0.33
C GLY A 103 -6.19 -17.59 1.13
N THR A 104 -5.42 -16.52 1.05
CA THR A 104 -5.55 -15.33 1.90
C THR A 104 -6.45 -14.26 1.30
N SER A 105 -7.46 -13.84 2.05
CA SER A 105 -8.28 -12.65 1.75
C SER A 105 -7.87 -11.51 2.66
N THR A 106 -7.75 -10.30 2.12
CA THR A 106 -7.23 -9.12 2.83
C THR A 106 -8.16 -7.93 2.65
N PHE A 107 -8.16 -7.03 3.64
CA PHE A 107 -8.83 -5.74 3.57
C PHE A 107 -8.09 -4.69 4.40
N SER A 108 -7.59 -3.67 3.71
CA SER A 108 -6.81 -2.57 4.26
C SER A 108 -7.56 -1.24 4.15
N LEU A 109 -7.45 -0.41 5.19
CA LEU A 109 -7.95 0.97 5.23
C LEU A 109 -6.84 1.92 5.66
N GLN A 110 -6.84 3.13 5.10
CA GLN A 110 -5.99 4.22 5.55
C GLN A 110 -6.84 5.43 5.99
N PHE A 111 -6.41 6.14 7.02
CA PHE A 111 -7.15 7.25 7.62
C PHE A 111 -6.24 8.37 8.14
N ASN A 112 -6.80 9.56 8.33
CA ASN A 112 -6.13 10.66 9.01
C ASN A 112 -6.18 10.44 10.54
N THR A 113 -5.02 10.39 11.20
CA THR A 113 -4.93 10.14 12.65
C THR A 113 -5.41 11.30 13.50
N GLU A 114 -5.59 12.50 12.95
CA GLU A 114 -6.16 13.66 13.68
C GLU A 114 -7.57 13.39 14.24
N THR A 115 -8.20 12.33 13.77
CA THR A 115 -9.59 11.97 14.05
C THR A 115 -9.73 10.78 14.99
N LEU A 116 -8.63 10.09 15.29
CA LEU A 116 -8.59 8.91 16.14
C LEU A 116 -7.67 9.15 17.35
N LYS A 117 -8.00 8.53 18.48
CA LYS A 117 -7.32 8.69 19.76
C LYS A 117 -6.47 7.46 20.08
N ASN A 118 -5.43 7.68 20.88
CA ASN A 118 -4.62 6.59 21.40
C ASN A 118 -5.51 5.66 22.24
N GLY A 119 -5.43 4.36 21.98
CA GLY A 119 -6.29 3.36 22.62
C GLY A 119 -7.68 3.22 22.00
N ASP A 120 -7.98 3.88 20.88
CA ASP A 120 -9.18 3.54 20.10
C ASP A 120 -9.11 2.06 19.68
N THR A 121 -10.17 1.31 19.98
CA THR A 121 -10.22 -0.11 19.68
C THR A 121 -10.95 -0.34 18.36
N PHE A 122 -10.37 -1.19 17.53
CA PHE A 122 -10.91 -1.60 16.25
C PHE A 122 -11.15 -3.10 16.23
N GLN A 123 -12.09 -3.54 15.39
CA GLN A 123 -12.41 -4.94 15.18
C GLN A 123 -12.40 -5.27 13.70
N CYS A 124 -11.66 -6.31 13.34
CA CYS A 124 -11.75 -7.00 12.06
C CYS A 124 -12.76 -8.14 12.20
N ARG A 125 -13.71 -8.20 11.28
CA ARG A 125 -14.75 -9.22 11.22
C ARG A 125 -14.75 -9.88 9.85
N ALA A 126 -14.42 -11.16 9.80
CA ALA A 126 -14.60 -12.00 8.63
C ALA A 126 -15.98 -12.65 8.64
N VAL A 127 -16.81 -12.33 7.65
CA VAL A 127 -18.11 -12.97 7.43
C VAL A 127 -17.88 -14.17 6.52
N VAL A 128 -18.07 -15.38 7.04
CA VAL A 128 -17.76 -16.62 6.34
C VAL A 128 -18.98 -17.53 6.24
N ARG A 129 -19.03 -18.35 5.17
CA ARG A 129 -20.00 -19.43 5.02
C ARG A 129 -19.35 -20.74 5.38
N SER A 130 -19.95 -21.48 6.31
CA SER A 130 -19.50 -22.81 6.72
C SER A 130 -20.00 -23.92 5.77
N LYS A 131 -19.41 -25.12 5.85
CA LYS A 131 -19.87 -26.33 5.12
C LYS A 131 -21.34 -26.67 5.35
N GLY A 132 -21.90 -26.33 6.51
CA GLY A 132 -23.34 -26.48 6.83
C GLY A 132 -24.23 -25.38 6.23
N ASN A 133 -23.70 -24.57 5.32
CA ASN A 133 -24.34 -23.39 4.73
C ASN A 133 -24.76 -22.31 5.75
N LYS A 134 -24.22 -22.35 6.97
CA LYS A 134 -24.44 -21.33 8.00
C LYS A 134 -23.46 -20.19 7.81
N VAL A 135 -23.95 -18.96 7.93
CA VAL A 135 -23.11 -17.75 8.00
C VAL A 135 -22.58 -17.61 9.42
N VAL A 136 -21.27 -17.45 9.56
CA VAL A 136 -20.55 -17.32 10.83
C VAL A 136 -19.66 -16.09 10.74
N ASN A 137 -19.47 -15.41 11.86
CA ASN A 137 -18.56 -14.27 11.97
C ASN A 137 -17.35 -14.69 12.80
N ILE A 138 -16.15 -14.44 12.29
CA ILE A 138 -14.90 -14.58 13.03
C ILE A 138 -14.37 -13.18 13.27
N THR A 139 -14.11 -12.83 14.54
CA THR A 139 -13.73 -11.47 14.93
C THR A 139 -12.42 -11.45 15.69
N VAL A 140 -11.57 -10.48 15.38
CA VAL A 140 -10.36 -10.16 16.13
C VAL A 140 -10.36 -8.67 16.41
N GLU A 141 -9.94 -8.29 17.61
CA GLU A 141 -9.86 -6.91 18.07
C GLU A 141 -8.40 -6.51 18.26
N THR A 142 -8.12 -5.24 18.00
CA THR A 142 -6.83 -4.63 18.32
C THR A 142 -7.04 -3.19 18.75
N SER A 143 -6.15 -2.66 19.57
CA SER A 143 -6.16 -1.26 19.97
C SER A 143 -5.13 -0.49 19.17
N LEU A 144 -5.48 0.73 18.75
CA LEU A 144 -4.56 1.61 18.06
C LEU A 144 -3.54 2.16 19.05
N GLU A 145 -2.28 1.84 18.81
CA GLU A 145 -1.15 2.42 19.52
C GLU A 145 -0.67 3.66 18.76
N LEU A 146 -1.06 4.84 19.27
CA LEU A 146 -0.44 6.10 18.84
C LEU A 146 0.85 6.30 19.64
N PRO A 147 1.94 6.79 19.01
CA PRO A 147 3.15 7.14 19.72
C PRO A 147 2.84 8.18 20.80
N THR A 148 3.24 7.89 22.05
CA THR A 148 2.88 8.66 23.26
C THR A 148 3.62 9.99 23.41
N VAL A 149 4.60 10.24 22.54
CA VAL A 149 5.36 11.49 22.44
C VAL A 149 5.61 11.72 20.95
N CYS A 150 5.39 12.94 20.45
CA CYS A 150 6.07 13.37 19.22
C CYS A 150 7.56 13.35 19.55
N ALA A 151 8.20 12.19 19.36
CA ALA A 151 9.62 12.04 19.57
C ALA A 151 10.28 13.15 18.74
N THR A 152 11.15 13.93 19.38
CA THR A 152 11.84 15.07 18.76
C THR A 152 12.69 14.67 17.56
N GLU A 153 12.80 13.38 17.26
CA GLU A 153 12.91 12.81 15.93
C GLU A 153 12.08 11.52 15.91
N PRO A 154 11.38 11.18 14.81
CA PRO A 154 10.62 9.93 14.75
C PRO A 154 11.58 8.76 14.95
N THR A 155 11.39 8.00 16.03
CA THR A 155 11.99 6.67 16.13
C THR A 155 11.42 5.83 15.00
N PRO A 156 12.26 5.34 14.07
CA PRO A 156 11.80 4.50 12.99
C PRO A 156 11.07 3.29 13.56
N ILE A 157 9.87 3.01 13.05
CA ILE A 157 9.24 1.72 13.27
C ILE A 157 10.22 0.69 12.71
N LYS A 158 10.88 -0.07 13.58
CA LYS A 158 11.72 -1.20 13.19
C LYS A 158 10.81 -2.40 12.86
N ALA A 159 9.94 -2.24 11.87
CA ALA A 159 9.52 -3.38 11.07
C ALA A 159 10.69 -3.67 10.11
N PRO A 160 11.08 -4.94 9.89
CA PRO A 160 11.95 -5.28 8.77
C PRO A 160 11.35 -4.66 7.50
N VAL A 161 12.13 -3.88 6.75
CA VAL A 161 11.69 -3.23 5.49
C VAL A 161 11.06 -4.25 4.52
N SER A 162 11.45 -5.52 4.62
CA SER A 162 10.86 -6.65 3.90
C SER A 162 9.37 -6.88 4.21
N GLU A 163 8.90 -6.66 5.45
CA GLU A 163 7.50 -6.92 5.84
C GLU A 163 6.53 -5.83 5.38
N LEU A 164 7.01 -4.59 5.15
CA LEU A 164 6.19 -3.49 4.61
C LEU A 164 6.06 -3.54 3.09
N LYS A 165 7.08 -4.09 2.42
CA LYS A 165 7.08 -4.33 0.98
C LYS A 165 5.96 -5.30 0.58
N ASP A 166 5.78 -6.38 1.34
CA ASP A 166 4.75 -7.41 1.07
C ASP A 166 3.31 -6.93 1.32
N LEU A 167 3.12 -5.79 2.00
CA LEU A 167 1.81 -5.23 2.33
C LEU A 167 1.36 -4.12 1.35
N ILE A 168 2.31 -3.52 0.62
CA ILE A 168 2.11 -2.28 -0.15
C ILE A 168 2.51 -2.44 -1.63
N MET A 169 3.40 -3.40 -1.93
CA MET A 169 3.91 -3.69 -3.26
C MET A 169 3.55 -5.12 -3.66
N ASP A 170 3.32 -5.33 -4.95
CA ASP A 170 3.11 -6.67 -5.49
C ASP A 170 4.35 -7.54 -5.23
N VAL A 171 4.15 -8.67 -4.55
CA VAL A 171 5.21 -9.60 -4.13
C VAL A 171 5.92 -10.32 -5.28
N ASN A 172 5.47 -10.18 -6.53
CA ASN A 172 6.16 -10.71 -7.70
C ASN A 172 6.72 -9.54 -8.53
N PRO A 173 7.98 -9.11 -8.28
CA PRO A 173 8.62 -8.07 -9.07
C PRO A 173 8.97 -8.53 -10.48
N LEU A 174 9.24 -7.56 -11.35
CA LEU A 174 10.03 -7.79 -12.56
C LEU A 174 11.51 -7.64 -12.20
N ASP A 175 12.32 -8.63 -12.59
CA ASP A 175 13.79 -8.51 -12.60
C ASP A 175 14.24 -8.15 -14.02
N TYR A 176 14.91 -7.03 -14.20
CA TYR A 176 15.42 -6.60 -15.50
C TYR A 176 16.68 -5.75 -15.36
N ASP A 177 17.70 -6.03 -16.19
CA ASP A 177 18.99 -5.31 -16.25
C ASP A 177 19.64 -4.91 -14.90
N ARG A 178 19.70 -5.86 -13.94
CA ARG A 178 20.20 -5.64 -12.57
C ARG A 178 19.37 -4.66 -11.73
N HIS A 179 18.13 -4.44 -12.11
CA HIS A 179 17.15 -3.73 -11.30
C HIS A 179 15.97 -4.64 -10.98
N GLN A 180 15.30 -4.30 -9.89
CA GLN A 180 14.03 -4.87 -9.50
C GLN A 180 12.92 -3.83 -9.56
N TYR A 181 11.80 -4.21 -10.17
CA TYR A 181 10.67 -3.34 -10.43
C TYR A 181 9.45 -3.86 -9.67
N TYR A 182 8.91 -3.03 -8.79
CA TYR A 182 7.76 -3.37 -7.96
C TYR A 182 6.60 -2.44 -8.29
N LEU A 183 5.45 -3.01 -8.66
CA LEU A 183 4.20 -2.28 -8.81
C LEU A 183 3.54 -2.10 -7.43
N SER A 184 3.03 -0.92 -7.14
CA SER A 184 2.30 -0.65 -5.90
C SER A 184 0.88 -1.23 -5.94
N ASP A 185 0.43 -1.82 -4.85
CA ASP A 185 -0.98 -2.12 -4.61
C ASP A 185 -1.76 -0.88 -4.13
N ILE A 186 -1.05 0.12 -3.61
CA ILE A 186 -1.64 1.38 -3.17
C ILE A 186 -1.90 2.34 -4.34
N ARG A 187 -2.96 3.15 -4.21
CA ARG A 187 -3.43 4.05 -5.26
C ARG A 187 -3.67 5.46 -4.72
N GLY A 188 -3.53 6.46 -5.59
CA GLY A 188 -3.91 7.85 -5.31
C GLY A 188 -2.91 8.66 -4.50
N LEU A 189 -1.65 8.19 -4.39
CA LEU A 189 -0.57 9.05 -3.91
C LEU A 189 -0.23 10.11 -4.97
N SER A 190 0.25 11.27 -4.53
CA SER A 190 0.91 12.22 -5.45
C SER A 190 2.26 11.66 -5.91
N SER A 191 2.75 12.08 -7.08
CA SER A 191 4.03 11.64 -7.64
C SER A 191 5.18 11.77 -6.63
N ASP A 192 5.34 12.94 -6.01
CA ASP A 192 6.32 13.15 -4.93
C ASP A 192 6.19 12.16 -3.78
N LYS A 193 4.96 11.81 -3.37
CA LYS A 193 4.73 10.90 -2.25
C LYS A 193 5.04 9.46 -2.65
N ALA A 194 4.76 9.09 -3.89
CA ALA A 194 5.15 7.81 -4.46
C ALA A 194 6.68 7.69 -4.55
N ASN A 195 7.37 8.71 -5.07
CA ASN A 195 8.83 8.71 -5.11
C ASN A 195 9.46 8.62 -3.72
N LYS A 196 8.97 9.42 -2.78
CA LYS A 196 9.42 9.37 -1.38
C LYS A 196 9.14 8.01 -0.71
N PHE A 197 8.08 7.33 -1.13
CA PHE A 197 7.82 5.97 -0.69
C PHE A 197 8.90 5.02 -1.22
N CYS A 198 9.18 5.02 -2.53
CA CYS A 198 10.24 4.21 -3.12
C CYS A 198 11.61 4.50 -2.47
N GLU A 199 11.97 5.77 -2.29
CA GLU A 199 13.18 6.20 -1.57
C GLU A 199 13.28 5.64 -0.16
N SER A 200 12.16 5.61 0.58
CA SER A 200 12.14 5.06 1.94
C SER A 200 12.41 3.54 1.99
N GLN A 201 12.21 2.85 0.87
CA GLN A 201 12.49 1.42 0.72
C GLN A 201 13.90 1.16 0.15
N GLY A 202 14.66 2.21 -0.17
CA GLY A 202 15.98 2.12 -0.82
C GLY A 202 15.93 2.05 -2.35
N GLY A 203 14.80 2.42 -2.96
CA GLY A 203 14.63 2.52 -4.41
C GLY A 203 14.20 3.93 -4.83
N TYR A 204 13.58 4.05 -6.01
CA TYR A 204 13.05 5.31 -6.53
C TYR A 204 11.89 5.04 -7.51
N LEU A 205 11.11 6.05 -7.89
CA LEU A 205 10.15 5.87 -8.98
C LEU A 205 10.89 5.51 -10.26
N VAL A 206 10.36 4.52 -11.00
CA VAL A 206 11.05 3.97 -12.18
C VAL A 206 11.57 5.03 -13.14
N GLU A 207 12.82 4.89 -13.57
CA GLU A 207 13.46 5.77 -14.57
C GLU A 207 13.65 4.98 -15.86
N ILE A 208 12.71 5.09 -16.81
CA ILE A 208 12.76 4.32 -18.06
C ILE A 208 13.79 4.95 -19.01
N ASN A 209 14.94 4.31 -19.17
CA ASN A 209 16.08 4.85 -19.91
C ASN A 209 16.11 4.43 -21.39
N ASN A 210 15.43 3.34 -21.77
CA ASN A 210 15.47 2.83 -23.15
C ASN A 210 14.21 2.02 -23.54
N GLU A 211 14.15 1.62 -24.82
CA GLU A 211 13.01 0.88 -25.37
C GLU A 211 12.88 -0.53 -24.80
N GLU A 212 13.99 -1.21 -24.58
CA GLU A 212 13.99 -2.57 -24.05
C GLU A 212 13.42 -2.62 -22.62
N GLU A 213 13.80 -1.66 -21.77
CA GLU A 213 13.27 -1.48 -20.43
C GLU A 213 11.76 -1.15 -20.46
N PHE A 214 11.36 -0.20 -21.30
CA PHE A 214 9.95 0.13 -21.49
C PHE A 214 9.12 -1.09 -21.88
N VAL A 215 9.60 -1.89 -22.83
CA VAL A 215 8.90 -3.10 -23.28
C VAL A 215 8.82 -4.15 -22.15
N ALA A 216 9.88 -4.34 -21.36
CA ALA A 216 9.86 -5.25 -20.22
C ALA A 216 8.79 -4.84 -19.19
N ILE A 217 8.76 -3.55 -18.84
CA ILE A 217 7.78 -2.97 -17.91
C ILE A 217 6.35 -3.10 -18.47
N VAL A 218 6.13 -2.78 -19.74
CA VAL A 218 4.80 -2.89 -20.36
C VAL A 218 4.29 -4.33 -20.36
N ASN A 219 5.15 -5.30 -20.66
CA ASN A 219 4.77 -6.71 -20.61
C ASN A 219 4.44 -7.16 -19.19
N PHE A 220 5.25 -6.75 -18.21
CA PHE A 220 4.96 -6.99 -16.80
C PHE A 220 3.61 -6.41 -16.37
N LEU A 221 3.30 -5.16 -16.71
CA LEU A 221 2.01 -4.53 -16.39
C LEU A 221 0.82 -5.23 -17.06
N LYS A 222 0.99 -5.73 -18.29
CA LYS A 222 -0.03 -6.56 -18.97
C LYS A 222 -0.25 -7.89 -18.26
N GLU A 223 0.81 -8.55 -17.79
CA GLU A 223 0.71 -9.79 -17.00
C GLU A 223 0.02 -9.56 -15.66
N LYS A 224 0.21 -8.39 -15.04
CA LYS A 224 -0.53 -7.97 -13.84
C LYS A 224 -2.00 -7.65 -14.10
N ASN A 225 -2.41 -7.58 -15.36
CA ASN A 225 -3.78 -7.32 -15.78
C ASN A 225 -4.36 -6.07 -15.09
N ILE A 226 -3.59 -4.98 -15.08
CA ILE A 226 -4.01 -3.68 -14.53
C ILE A 226 -5.28 -3.19 -15.23
N ASP A 227 -6.14 -2.49 -14.48
CA ASP A 227 -7.44 -2.03 -14.99
C ASP A 227 -7.30 -1.19 -16.27
N ASP A 228 -8.33 -1.21 -17.11
CA ASP A 228 -8.43 -0.29 -18.23
C ASP A 228 -8.38 1.16 -17.72
N TYR A 229 -7.60 2.00 -18.41
CA TYR A 229 -7.33 3.40 -18.06
C TYR A 229 -6.59 3.61 -16.73
N ALA A 230 -6.08 2.55 -16.11
CA ALA A 230 -5.18 2.68 -14.96
C ALA A 230 -3.93 3.47 -15.36
N SER A 231 -3.46 4.28 -14.42
CA SER A 231 -2.23 5.06 -14.55
C SER A 231 -1.23 4.60 -13.49
N VAL A 232 0.04 4.50 -13.88
CA VAL A 232 1.16 4.11 -13.00
C VAL A 232 2.20 5.21 -13.04
N TYR A 233 2.43 5.93 -11.94
CA TYR A 233 3.50 6.92 -11.86
C TYR A 233 4.86 6.29 -12.10
N ILE A 234 5.65 7.00 -12.90
CA ILE A 234 7.07 6.78 -13.15
C ILE A 234 7.85 8.07 -12.85
N GLY A 235 9.17 8.01 -12.86
CA GLY A 235 10.05 9.03 -12.31
C GLY A 235 10.06 10.36 -13.05
N GLY A 236 9.57 10.41 -14.29
CA GLY A 236 9.61 11.62 -15.13
C GLY A 236 8.72 12.75 -14.63
N THR A 237 9.26 13.98 -14.62
CA THR A 237 8.52 15.22 -14.33
C THR A 237 9.16 16.41 -15.07
N ASP A 238 8.35 17.38 -15.47
CA ASP A 238 8.80 18.68 -15.98
C ASP A 238 8.31 19.86 -15.11
N ALA A 239 7.87 19.58 -13.88
CA ALA A 239 7.31 20.56 -12.94
C ALA A 239 8.25 21.74 -12.60
N ALA A 240 9.55 21.56 -12.81
CA ALA A 240 10.55 22.61 -12.62
C ALA A 240 10.64 23.58 -13.81
N GLU A 241 10.46 23.05 -15.03
CA GLU A 241 10.59 23.78 -16.28
C GLU A 241 9.77 23.03 -17.35
N GLU A 242 8.64 23.61 -17.74
CA GLU A 242 7.71 23.06 -18.74
C GLU A 242 8.43 22.56 -20.00
N SER A 243 8.03 21.38 -20.48
CA SER A 243 8.63 20.70 -21.65
C SER A 243 10.07 20.18 -21.45
N LYS A 244 10.64 20.31 -20.23
CA LYS A 244 11.94 19.74 -19.89
C LYS A 244 11.78 18.66 -18.84
N TRP A 245 11.62 17.44 -19.33
CA TRP A 245 11.44 16.25 -18.52
C TRP A 245 12.76 15.79 -17.89
N VAL A 246 12.75 15.66 -16.57
CA VAL A 246 13.83 15.09 -15.77
C VAL A 246 13.30 13.96 -14.90
N PHE A 247 14.15 13.02 -14.53
CA PHE A 247 13.79 12.04 -13.53
C PHE A 247 13.93 12.59 -12.10
N GLN A 248 12.93 12.34 -11.26
CA GLN A 248 12.89 12.86 -9.88
C GLN A 248 14.04 12.39 -8.98
N HIS A 249 14.63 11.23 -9.24
CA HIS A 249 15.68 10.67 -8.38
C HIS A 249 17.08 11.03 -8.89
N SER A 250 17.43 10.64 -10.11
CA SER A 250 18.75 10.91 -10.69
C SER A 250 18.94 12.37 -11.10
N ASN A 251 17.84 13.11 -11.31
CA ASN A 251 17.83 14.46 -11.87
C ASN A 251 18.40 14.54 -13.30
N ASN A 252 18.57 13.38 -13.96
CA ASN A 252 18.98 13.30 -15.35
C ASN A 252 17.81 13.70 -16.26
N GLU A 253 18.15 14.23 -17.44
CA GLU A 253 17.16 14.49 -18.49
C GLU A 253 16.59 13.17 -19.01
N VAL A 254 15.29 13.14 -19.25
CA VAL A 254 14.64 11.96 -19.84
C VAL A 254 14.98 11.91 -21.33
N GLU A 255 15.73 10.89 -21.75
CA GLU A 255 16.14 10.74 -23.15
C GLU A 255 15.20 9.84 -23.96
N TYR A 256 14.46 8.95 -23.30
CA TYR A 256 13.55 8.01 -23.93
C TYR A 256 12.09 8.37 -23.67
N PHE A 257 11.31 8.50 -24.74
CA PHE A 257 9.87 8.78 -24.67
C PHE A 257 9.07 7.82 -25.54
N LYS A 258 7.96 7.34 -24.98
CA LYS A 258 6.93 6.58 -25.69
C LYS A 258 5.54 7.14 -25.39
N TRP A 259 5.36 8.42 -25.68
CA TRP A 259 4.11 9.14 -25.50
C TRP A 259 2.94 8.48 -26.23
N ASP A 260 1.76 8.54 -25.61
CA ASP A 260 0.51 8.27 -26.31
C ASP A 260 0.26 9.33 -27.40
N THR A 261 -0.62 9.00 -28.33
CA THR A 261 -1.00 9.91 -29.42
C THR A 261 -1.63 11.18 -28.86
N GLY A 262 -0.89 12.29 -28.98
CA GLY A 262 -1.33 13.60 -28.50
C GLY A 262 -0.67 14.05 -27.21
N GLU A 263 0.18 13.22 -26.60
CA GLU A 263 0.89 13.52 -25.36
C GLU A 263 2.37 13.93 -25.60
N PRO A 264 2.99 14.69 -24.67
CA PRO A 264 2.35 15.31 -23.51
C PRO A 264 1.52 16.54 -23.93
N ASN A 265 0.35 16.72 -23.34
CA ASN A 265 -0.59 17.77 -23.73
C ASN A 265 -0.68 18.94 -22.73
N ASN A 266 -0.06 18.78 -21.55
CA ASN A 266 -0.10 19.71 -20.43
C ASN A 266 -1.52 20.26 -20.14
N LEU A 267 -2.52 19.38 -20.12
CA LEU A 267 -3.92 19.76 -19.91
C LEU A 267 -4.16 20.20 -18.46
N GLY A 268 -3.87 21.47 -18.19
CA GLY A 268 -4.14 22.10 -16.90
C GLY A 268 -2.97 22.04 -15.90
N GLY A 269 -1.72 22.00 -16.38
CA GLY A 269 -0.53 21.91 -15.54
C GLY A 269 -0.23 20.48 -15.14
N GLU A 270 -0.12 19.59 -16.13
CA GLU A 270 0.12 18.17 -15.95
C GLU A 270 1.62 17.88 -16.05
N ASP A 271 2.30 17.89 -14.90
CA ASP A 271 3.77 17.91 -14.90
C ASP A 271 4.42 16.56 -14.51
N CYS A 272 3.65 15.47 -14.45
CA CYS A 272 4.14 14.16 -13.96
C CYS A 272 3.80 13.02 -14.90
N MET A 273 4.81 12.20 -15.20
CA MET A 273 4.71 11.12 -16.18
C MET A 273 4.09 9.86 -15.55
N VAL A 274 3.20 9.23 -16.30
CA VAL A 274 2.62 7.91 -15.99
C VAL A 274 2.71 6.98 -17.18
N LEU A 275 2.69 5.68 -16.92
CA LEU A 275 2.27 4.67 -17.89
C LEU A 275 0.75 4.51 -17.79
N ARG A 276 0.04 4.69 -18.91
CA ARG A 276 -1.42 4.62 -18.98
C ARG A 276 -1.86 3.41 -19.80
N ASN A 277 -2.74 2.59 -19.24
CA ASN A 277 -3.32 1.45 -19.94
C ASN A 277 -4.52 1.90 -20.79
N ILE A 278 -4.37 1.94 -22.11
CA ILE A 278 -5.43 2.37 -23.04
C ILE A 278 -5.64 1.29 -24.12
N PRO A 279 -6.76 1.33 -24.90
CA PRO A 279 -7.05 0.30 -25.88
C PRO A 279 -5.97 0.06 -26.95
N SER A 280 -5.14 1.07 -27.25
CA SER A 280 -4.01 0.98 -28.20
C SER A 280 -2.75 0.33 -27.59
N GLY A 281 -2.71 0.09 -26.28
CA GLY A 281 -1.57 -0.43 -25.55
C GLY A 281 -1.20 0.46 -24.35
N ILE A 282 -0.14 0.09 -23.62
CA ILE A 282 0.38 0.93 -22.54
C ILE A 282 1.37 1.92 -23.14
N ALA A 283 1.18 3.21 -22.88
CA ALA A 283 2.01 4.31 -23.37
C ALA A 283 2.21 5.37 -22.27
N MET A 284 3.17 6.28 -22.48
CA MET A 284 3.42 7.39 -21.55
C MET A 284 2.35 8.49 -21.70
N ASN A 285 1.97 9.08 -20.59
CA ASN A 285 1.07 10.23 -20.52
C ASN A 285 1.57 11.19 -19.44
N ASP A 286 1.33 12.49 -19.59
CA ASP A 286 1.45 13.44 -18.49
C ASP A 286 0.11 13.53 -17.75
N ILE A 287 0.18 13.60 -16.42
CA ILE A 287 -0.99 13.88 -15.59
C ILE A 287 -0.63 14.84 -14.47
N SER A 288 -1.64 15.44 -13.83
CA SER A 288 -1.42 16.20 -12.59
C SER A 288 -0.66 15.38 -11.54
N CYS A 289 0.41 15.96 -10.97
CA CYS A 289 1.24 15.33 -9.93
C CYS A 289 0.50 15.04 -8.61
N LYS A 290 -0.72 15.55 -8.41
CA LYS A 290 -1.40 15.57 -7.10
C LYS A 290 -2.10 14.26 -6.72
N GLY A 291 -2.18 13.26 -7.60
CA GLY A 291 -2.69 11.91 -7.30
C GLY A 291 -4.20 11.78 -7.04
N LYS A 292 -4.98 12.87 -7.09
CA LYS A 292 -6.41 12.88 -6.70
C LYS A 292 -7.36 12.38 -7.79
N LEU A 293 -7.00 12.53 -9.06
CA LEU A 293 -7.82 12.09 -10.20
C LEU A 293 -7.24 10.79 -10.77
N GLY A 294 -8.09 9.80 -11.03
CA GLY A 294 -7.68 8.50 -11.60
C GLY A 294 -7.04 7.52 -10.61
N ALA A 295 -6.74 7.94 -9.37
CA ALA A 295 -6.15 7.12 -8.31
C ALA A 295 -4.96 6.28 -8.82
N PRO A 296 -3.89 6.93 -9.34
CA PRO A 296 -2.77 6.23 -9.96
C PRO A 296 -2.07 5.30 -8.98
N MET A 297 -1.65 4.15 -9.49
CA MET A 297 -0.61 3.31 -8.88
C MET A 297 0.75 3.97 -9.12
N PHE A 298 1.83 3.38 -8.63
CA PHE A 298 3.19 3.76 -8.97
C PHE A 298 4.10 2.55 -9.03
N MET A 299 5.24 2.69 -9.68
CA MET A 299 6.22 1.62 -9.77
C MET A 299 7.57 2.08 -9.22
N CYS A 300 8.13 1.27 -8.31
CA CYS A 300 9.45 1.51 -7.75
C CYS A 300 10.50 0.65 -8.46
N GLU A 301 11.68 1.22 -8.67
CA GLU A 301 12.89 0.59 -9.15
C GLU A 301 13.92 0.48 -8.02
N PHE A 302 14.69 -0.61 -8.00
CA PHE A 302 15.74 -0.86 -7.02
C PHE A 302 16.97 -1.42 -7.72
N ASP A 303 18.13 -0.81 -7.49
CA ASP A 303 19.41 -1.35 -7.90
C ASP A 303 19.72 -2.66 -7.18
N LEU A 304 20.00 -3.73 -7.93
CA LEU A 304 20.57 -4.95 -7.36
C LEU A 304 22.07 -4.77 -7.15
N ALA A 305 22.51 -4.90 -5.89
CA ALA A 305 23.93 -4.85 -5.56
C ALA A 305 24.71 -5.89 -6.40
N GLY A 306 25.68 -5.42 -7.18
CA GLY A 306 26.63 -6.29 -7.85
C GLY A 306 27.51 -6.98 -6.81
N ASN A 307 27.66 -8.31 -6.91
CA ASN A 307 28.80 -8.98 -6.28
C ASN A 307 30.06 -8.45 -6.95
N ALA A 308 30.73 -7.49 -6.30
CA ALA A 308 32.06 -7.02 -6.66
C ALA A 308 33.11 -8.13 -6.47
#